data_AF-A0A9E4ENT0-F1
#
_entry.id   AF-A0A9E4ENT0-F1
#
_cell.length_a   1.000
_cell.length_b   1.000
_cell.length_c   1.000
_cell.angle_alpha   90.00
_cell.angle_beta   90.00
_cell.angle_gamma   90.00
#
_symmetry.space_group_name_H-M   'P 1'
#
loop_
_entity.id
_entity.type
_entity.pdbx_description
1 polymer ?
#
loop_
_entity_poly.entity_id
_entity_poly.type
_entity_poly.pdbx_seq_one_letter_code
_entity_poly.pdbx_strand_id
1 'polypeptide(L)'
;LDKLDLAVGAYEEVITRFGSSDTPEIQVLVAWALSQKGMMQIKRERAEEALQICEALEGRLGALTGNEKVVFTWRTRYVHALALLLRRRHMMAMGMFRSAYAVFVPDNEMMMSEILQFVPELIANGVSERDLVEILSGANAVALAPLVIALRQRTGEVVRAPVEVLEVARDINKRIAFYRNA
;
A
#
# COMPACT_ATOMS: atom_id res chain seq x y z
N LEU A 1 26.45 -8.35 -5.41
CA LEU A 1 25.34 -7.63 -4.77
C LEU A 1 24.10 -7.87 -5.61
N ASP A 2 23.00 -8.28 -5.00
CA ASP A 2 21.72 -8.42 -5.70
C ASP A 2 21.25 -7.05 -6.22
N LYS A 3 20.46 -6.99 -7.30
CA LYS A 3 19.91 -5.74 -7.83
C LYS A 3 19.13 -4.97 -6.75
N LEU A 4 18.47 -5.69 -5.84
CA LEU A 4 17.79 -5.10 -4.68
C LEU A 4 18.76 -4.49 -3.68
N ASP A 5 19.92 -5.08 -3.44
CA ASP A 5 20.95 -4.52 -2.54
C ASP A 5 21.52 -3.22 -3.10
N LEU A 6 21.81 -3.19 -4.40
CA LEU A 6 22.31 -1.97 -5.06
C LEU A 6 21.27 -0.84 -5.00
N ALA A 7 19.99 -1.15 -5.23
CA ALA A 7 18.92 -0.17 -5.11
C ALA A 7 18.78 0.36 -3.67
N VAL A 8 18.80 -0.51 -2.66
CA VAL A 8 18.77 -0.10 -1.25
C VAL A 8 19.96 0.79 -0.92
N GLY A 9 21.16 0.43 -1.36
CA GLY A 9 22.38 1.23 -1.14
C GLY A 9 22.29 2.63 -1.75
N ALA A 10 21.78 2.77 -2.96
CA ALA A 10 21.60 4.07 -3.61
C ALA A 10 20.61 4.98 -2.86
N TYR A 11 19.48 4.43 -2.40
CA TYR A 11 18.54 5.21 -1.57
C TYR A 11 19.13 5.55 -0.21
N GLU A 12 19.92 4.65 0.38
CA GLU A 12 20.60 4.90 1.65
C GLU A 12 21.60 6.06 1.55
N GLU A 13 22.33 6.17 0.44
CA GLU A 13 23.22 7.29 0.20
C GLU A 13 22.46 8.62 0.17
N VAL A 14 21.31 8.68 -0.51
CA VAL A 14 20.45 9.88 -0.54
C VAL A 14 19.99 10.23 0.88
N ILE A 15 19.52 9.25 1.64
CA ILE A 15 19.01 9.46 3.01
C ILE A 15 20.15 9.93 3.93
N THR A 16 21.33 9.34 3.82
CA THR A 16 22.50 9.68 4.65
C THR A 16 22.98 11.10 4.37
N ARG A 17 23.04 11.47 3.08
CA ARG A 17 23.57 12.76 2.65
C ARG A 17 22.60 13.92 2.90
N PHE A 18 21.31 13.68 2.77
CA PHE A 18 20.29 14.74 2.74
C PHE A 18 19.24 14.64 3.85
N GLY A 19 19.25 13.59 4.67
CA GLY A 19 18.18 13.28 5.62
C GLY A 19 17.96 14.28 6.76
N SER A 20 18.91 15.19 6.98
CA SER A 20 18.86 16.28 7.96
C SER A 20 18.61 17.67 7.34
N SER A 21 18.37 17.75 6.02
CA SER A 21 18.14 19.03 5.35
C SER A 21 16.71 19.54 5.57
N ASP A 22 16.53 20.76 6.06
CA ASP A 22 15.20 21.36 6.23
C ASP A 22 14.62 21.97 4.93
N THR A 23 15.32 21.84 3.81
CA THR A 23 14.87 22.36 2.52
C THR A 23 13.65 21.57 2.03
N PRO A 24 12.48 22.20 1.77
CA PRO A 24 11.25 21.49 1.42
C PRO A 24 11.40 20.55 0.22
N GLU A 25 12.07 20.97 -0.83
CA GLU A 25 12.29 20.18 -2.05
C GLU A 25 13.18 18.97 -1.75
N ILE A 26 14.15 19.10 -0.84
CA ILE A 26 15.01 18.01 -0.40
C ILE A 26 14.25 17.04 0.49
N GLN A 27 13.38 17.54 1.38
CA GLN A 27 12.51 16.69 2.21
C GLN A 27 11.60 15.80 1.36
N VAL A 28 11.08 16.30 0.23
CA VAL A 28 10.32 15.50 -0.73
C VAL A 28 11.19 14.38 -1.34
N LEU A 29 12.43 14.67 -1.72
CA LEU A 29 13.36 13.67 -2.28
C LEU A 29 13.76 12.61 -1.24
N VAL A 30 13.99 13.01 0.01
CA VAL A 30 14.28 12.11 1.12
C VAL A 30 13.08 11.20 1.42
N ALA A 31 11.86 11.76 1.45
CA ALA A 31 10.64 10.98 1.63
C ALA A 31 10.45 9.97 0.48
N TRP A 32 10.76 10.37 -0.76
CA TRP A 32 10.75 9.46 -1.90
C TRP A 32 11.74 8.31 -1.72
N ALA A 33 13.01 8.62 -1.41
CA ALA A 33 14.05 7.61 -1.18
C ALA A 33 13.68 6.63 -0.06
N LEU A 34 13.18 7.15 1.07
CA LEU A 34 12.69 6.34 2.18
C LEU A 34 11.53 5.42 1.74
N SER A 35 10.53 5.95 1.02
CA SER A 35 9.38 5.15 0.58
C SER A 35 9.79 4.01 -0.37
N GLN A 36 10.74 4.27 -1.27
CA GLN A 36 11.30 3.25 -2.17
C GLN A 36 12.10 2.21 -1.39
N LYS A 37 12.96 2.64 -0.45
CA LYS A 37 13.74 1.76 0.41
C LYS A 37 12.81 0.86 1.25
N GLY A 38 11.74 1.41 1.82
CA GLY A 38 10.73 0.67 2.59
C GLY A 38 10.09 -0.44 1.78
N MET A 39 9.63 -0.14 0.56
CA MET A 39 9.09 -1.15 -0.36
C MET A 39 10.12 -2.23 -0.73
N MET A 40 11.40 -1.88 -0.88
CA MET A 40 12.44 -2.88 -1.13
C MET A 40 12.66 -3.78 0.08
N GLN A 41 12.56 -3.26 1.32
CA GLN A 41 12.64 -4.10 2.52
C GLN A 41 11.45 -5.06 2.63
N ILE A 42 10.23 -4.64 2.25
CA ILE A 42 9.09 -5.55 2.14
C ILE A 42 9.37 -6.69 1.17
N LYS A 43 9.89 -6.40 -0.03
CA LYS A 43 10.25 -7.42 -1.03
C LYS A 43 11.33 -8.38 -0.57
N ARG A 44 12.15 -7.97 0.40
CA ARG A 44 13.20 -8.77 1.03
C ARG A 44 12.74 -9.47 2.31
N GLU A 45 11.45 -9.37 2.64
CA GLU A 45 10.84 -9.91 3.86
C GLU A 45 11.46 -9.35 5.16
N ARG A 46 12.04 -8.15 5.08
CA ARG A 46 12.71 -7.45 6.18
C ARG A 46 11.75 -6.48 6.87
N ALA A 47 10.82 -7.06 7.61
CA ALA A 47 9.72 -6.31 8.20
C ALA A 47 10.18 -5.26 9.22
N GLU A 48 11.20 -5.56 10.03
CA GLU A 48 11.67 -4.64 11.07
C GLU A 48 12.31 -3.38 10.46
N GLU A 49 13.15 -3.56 9.44
CA GLU A 49 13.75 -2.46 8.71
C GLU A 49 12.71 -1.64 7.95
N ALA A 50 11.65 -2.27 7.43
CA ALA A 50 10.54 -1.55 6.82
C ALA A 50 9.78 -0.70 7.85
N LEU A 51 9.55 -1.20 9.06
CA LEU A 51 8.88 -0.45 10.14
C LEU A 51 9.71 0.77 10.57
N GLN A 52 11.02 0.62 10.73
CA GLN A 52 11.92 1.74 11.04
C GLN A 52 11.86 2.84 9.97
N ILE A 53 11.77 2.45 8.69
CA ILE A 53 11.59 3.39 7.59
C ILE A 53 10.23 4.10 7.66
N CYS A 54 9.17 3.39 8.03
CA CYS A 54 7.85 4.00 8.23
C CYS A 54 7.87 5.03 9.36
N GLU A 55 8.53 4.75 10.48
CA GLU A 55 8.72 5.72 11.58
C GLU A 55 9.48 6.96 11.11
N ALA A 56 10.55 6.77 10.35
CA ALA A 56 11.34 7.87 9.78
C ALA A 56 10.51 8.72 8.80
N LEU A 57 9.64 8.11 8.00
CA LEU A 57 8.73 8.83 7.11
C LEU A 57 7.65 9.58 7.88
N GLU A 58 7.03 8.95 8.88
CA GLU A 58 5.97 9.55 9.70
C GLU A 58 6.46 10.85 10.36
N GLY A 59 7.68 10.84 10.90
CA GLY A 59 8.31 12.03 11.49
C GLY A 59 8.53 13.18 10.49
N ARG A 60 8.55 12.90 9.18
CA ARG A 60 8.77 13.90 8.11
C ARG A 60 7.47 14.38 7.47
N LEU A 61 6.34 13.71 7.67
CA LEU A 61 5.05 14.09 7.09
C LEU A 61 4.61 15.51 7.48
N GLY A 62 5.07 16.01 8.64
CA GLY A 62 4.79 17.37 9.10
C GLY A 62 5.41 18.46 8.21
N ALA A 63 6.59 18.20 7.64
CA ALA A 63 7.32 19.14 6.79
C ALA A 63 6.82 19.14 5.34
N LEU A 64 6.12 18.09 4.93
CA LEU A 64 5.52 17.98 3.60
C LEU A 64 4.20 18.77 3.54
N THR A 65 3.92 19.34 2.37
CA THR A 65 2.68 20.10 2.12
C THR A 65 1.94 19.54 0.91
N GLY A 66 0.73 20.06 0.66
CA GLY A 66 -0.01 19.78 -0.57
C GLY A 66 -0.19 18.29 -0.91
N ASN A 67 0.01 17.97 -2.19
CA ASN A 67 -0.16 16.64 -2.74
C ASN A 67 0.95 15.69 -2.25
N GLU A 68 2.17 16.19 -2.04
CA GLU A 68 3.30 15.40 -1.53
C GLU A 68 2.96 14.81 -0.17
N LYS A 69 2.37 15.60 0.74
CA LYS A 69 1.94 15.09 2.04
C LYS A 69 0.94 13.96 1.91
N VAL A 70 -0.05 14.09 1.02
CA VAL A 70 -1.09 13.07 0.79
C VAL A 70 -0.45 11.78 0.27
N VAL A 71 0.42 11.90 -0.74
CA VAL A 71 1.14 10.78 -1.34
C VAL A 71 2.01 10.05 -0.33
N PHE A 72 2.84 10.76 0.43
CA PHE A 72 3.73 10.12 1.38
C PHE A 72 2.98 9.59 2.61
N THR A 73 1.87 10.21 3.01
CA THR A 73 1.00 9.64 4.05
C THR A 73 0.43 8.29 3.60
N TRP A 74 -0.05 8.20 2.36
CA TRP A 74 -0.50 6.94 1.77
C TRP A 74 0.63 5.90 1.78
N ARG A 75 1.81 6.23 1.23
CA ARG A 75 2.94 5.28 1.11
C ARG A 75 3.47 4.81 2.46
N THR A 76 3.60 5.69 3.45
CA THR A 76 4.06 5.34 4.79
C THR A 76 3.14 4.30 5.42
N ARG A 77 1.83 4.59 5.42
CA ARG A 77 0.82 3.71 6.02
C ARG A 77 0.67 2.39 5.25
N TYR A 78 0.83 2.45 3.94
CA TYR A 78 0.84 1.30 3.05
C TYR A 78 2.00 0.35 3.35
N VAL A 79 3.24 0.85 3.38
CA VAL A 79 4.43 0.05 3.74
C VAL A 79 4.31 -0.49 5.17
N HIS A 80 3.78 0.30 6.10
CA HIS A 80 3.57 -0.14 7.48
C HIS A 80 2.58 -1.31 7.56
N ALA A 81 1.45 -1.25 6.82
CA ALA A 81 0.50 -2.35 6.76
C ALA A 81 1.15 -3.64 6.24
N LEU A 82 1.93 -3.55 5.16
CA LEU A 82 2.70 -4.67 4.60
C LEU A 82 3.69 -5.28 5.61
N ALA A 83 4.46 -4.44 6.30
CA ALA A 83 5.41 -4.90 7.31
C ALA A 83 4.74 -5.64 8.47
N LEU A 84 3.55 -5.17 8.89
CA LEU A 84 2.77 -5.83 9.93
C LEU A 84 2.23 -7.19 9.49
N LEU A 85 1.90 -7.37 8.20
CA LEU A 85 1.45 -8.67 7.66
C LEU A 85 2.56 -9.69 7.61
N LEU A 86 3.77 -9.28 7.20
CA LEU A 86 4.97 -10.14 7.27
C LEU A 86 5.19 -10.65 8.70
N ARG A 87 4.83 -9.84 9.71
CA ARG A 87 4.87 -10.19 11.13
C ARG A 87 3.61 -10.88 11.66
N ARG A 88 2.65 -11.26 10.81
CA ARG A 88 1.36 -11.87 11.17
C ARG A 88 0.53 -11.02 12.15
N ARG A 89 0.67 -9.69 12.11
CA ARG A 89 -0.09 -8.74 12.93
C ARG A 89 -1.30 -8.19 12.17
N HIS A 90 -2.20 -9.08 11.77
CA HIS A 90 -3.33 -8.76 10.86
C HIS A 90 -4.22 -7.62 11.34
N MET A 91 -4.58 -7.59 12.63
CA MET A 91 -5.42 -6.54 13.18
C MET A 91 -4.76 -5.15 13.06
N MET A 92 -3.47 -5.07 13.41
CA MET A 92 -2.72 -3.81 13.29
C MET A 92 -2.52 -3.42 11.83
N ALA A 93 -2.24 -4.39 10.95
CA ALA A 93 -2.11 -4.17 9.51
C ALA A 93 -3.40 -3.57 8.93
N MET A 94 -4.56 -4.07 9.36
CA MET A 94 -5.86 -3.54 8.93
C MET A 94 -6.14 -2.13 9.45
N GLY A 95 -5.73 -1.82 10.67
CA GLY A 95 -5.75 -0.44 11.18
C GLY A 95 -4.91 0.51 10.30
N MET A 96 -3.70 0.09 9.95
CA MET A 96 -2.81 0.87 9.08
C MET A 96 -3.37 1.00 7.66
N PHE A 97 -3.94 -0.07 7.09
CA PHE A 97 -4.56 -0.01 5.77
C PHE A 97 -5.77 0.91 5.74
N ARG A 98 -6.63 0.88 6.77
CA ARG A 98 -7.76 1.82 6.90
C ARG A 98 -7.25 3.26 6.95
N SER A 99 -6.18 3.51 7.69
CA SER A 99 -5.54 4.83 7.78
C SER A 99 -4.91 5.28 6.45
N ALA A 100 -4.37 4.35 5.66
CA ALA A 100 -3.90 4.62 4.30
C ALA A 100 -5.08 4.99 3.40
N TYR A 101 -6.15 4.19 3.41
CA TYR A 101 -7.34 4.41 2.57
C TYR A 101 -8.04 5.75 2.85
N ALA A 102 -7.95 6.27 4.07
CA ALA A 102 -8.50 7.58 4.42
C ALA A 102 -7.89 8.75 3.63
N VAL A 103 -6.68 8.60 3.08
CA VAL A 103 -6.00 9.62 2.24
C VAL A 103 -5.88 9.21 0.77
N PHE A 104 -6.57 8.13 0.38
CA PHE A 104 -6.51 7.59 -0.97
C PHE A 104 -7.15 8.56 -1.99
N VAL A 105 -6.45 8.78 -3.10
CA VAL A 105 -6.89 9.62 -4.22
C VAL A 105 -6.99 8.75 -5.47
N PRO A 106 -8.19 8.45 -5.99
CA PRO A 106 -8.36 7.58 -7.16
C PRO A 106 -7.72 8.08 -8.44
N ASP A 107 -7.61 9.40 -8.63
CA ASP A 107 -6.96 9.96 -9.83
C ASP A 107 -5.43 9.88 -9.77
N ASN A 108 -4.87 9.46 -8.63
CA ASN A 108 -3.43 9.23 -8.49
C ASN A 108 -3.07 7.82 -8.97
N GLU A 109 -2.43 7.74 -10.13
CA GLU A 109 -2.05 6.47 -10.78
C GLU A 109 -1.23 5.53 -9.87
N MET A 110 -0.30 6.09 -9.08
CA MET A 110 0.51 5.30 -8.16
C MET A 110 -0.36 4.67 -7.07
N MET A 111 -1.24 5.45 -6.43
CA MET A 111 -2.13 4.93 -5.39
C MET A 111 -3.07 3.86 -5.94
N MET A 112 -3.65 4.09 -7.12
CA MET A 112 -4.50 3.13 -7.81
C MET A 112 -3.76 1.83 -8.12
N SER A 113 -2.53 1.91 -8.61
CA SER A 113 -1.72 0.72 -8.89
C SER A 113 -1.42 -0.06 -7.60
N GLU A 114 -1.02 0.64 -6.53
CA GLU A 114 -0.68 0.00 -5.26
C GLU A 114 -1.89 -0.67 -4.62
N ILE A 115 -3.06 -0.02 -4.57
CA ILE A 115 -4.25 -0.61 -3.95
C ILE A 115 -4.75 -1.86 -4.69
N LEU A 116 -4.70 -1.85 -6.03
CA LEU A 116 -5.08 -3.00 -6.85
C LEU A 116 -4.09 -4.17 -6.70
N GLN A 117 -2.82 -3.88 -6.41
CA GLN A 117 -1.81 -4.91 -6.14
C GLN A 117 -1.93 -5.48 -4.72
N PHE A 118 -2.28 -4.66 -3.74
CA PHE A 118 -2.22 -5.00 -2.33
C PHE A 118 -3.38 -5.84 -1.83
N VAL A 119 -4.60 -5.52 -2.26
CA VAL A 119 -5.79 -6.22 -1.75
C VAL A 119 -5.71 -7.73 -1.98
N PRO A 120 -5.22 -8.23 -3.13
CA PRO A 120 -4.90 -9.64 -3.28
C PRO A 120 -3.88 -10.20 -2.28
N GLU A 121 -2.83 -9.44 -1.97
CA GLU A 121 -1.78 -9.83 -1.02
C GLU A 121 -2.31 -9.89 0.44
N LEU A 122 -3.18 -8.95 0.82
CA LEU A 122 -3.89 -8.96 2.10
C LEU A 122 -4.65 -10.28 2.28
N ILE A 123 -5.42 -10.66 1.26
CA ILE A 123 -6.27 -11.84 1.26
C ILE A 123 -5.46 -13.13 1.29
N ALA A 124 -4.34 -13.17 0.56
CA ALA A 124 -3.39 -14.29 0.58
C ALA A 124 -2.77 -14.47 1.98
N ASN A 125 -2.55 -13.36 2.69
CA ASN A 125 -2.02 -13.38 4.06
C ASN A 125 -3.07 -13.63 5.15
N GLY A 126 -4.32 -13.93 4.80
CA GLY A 126 -5.37 -14.28 5.77
C GLY A 126 -6.18 -13.10 6.30
N VAL A 127 -6.10 -11.93 5.66
CA VAL A 127 -7.03 -10.84 5.94
C VAL A 127 -8.42 -11.18 5.39
N SER A 128 -9.44 -10.88 6.19
CA SER A 128 -10.86 -11.08 5.88
C SER A 128 -11.31 -10.26 4.67
N GLU A 129 -11.86 -10.92 3.64
CA GLU A 129 -12.51 -10.22 2.51
C GLU A 129 -13.65 -9.31 2.99
N ARG A 130 -14.36 -9.66 4.06
CA ARG A 130 -15.44 -8.85 4.63
C ARG A 130 -14.91 -7.53 5.17
N ASP A 131 -13.80 -7.55 5.88
CA ASP A 131 -13.19 -6.35 6.48
C ASP A 131 -12.67 -5.41 5.38
N LEU A 132 -12.16 -6.00 4.29
CA LEU A 132 -11.74 -5.26 3.09
C LEU A 132 -12.93 -4.61 2.38
N VAL A 133 -14.06 -5.32 2.25
CA VAL A 133 -15.29 -4.73 1.71
C VAL A 133 -15.73 -3.54 2.58
N GLU A 134 -15.67 -3.66 3.90
CA GLU A 134 -16.04 -2.58 4.81
C GLU A 134 -15.18 -1.33 4.61
N ILE A 135 -13.86 -1.49 4.50
CA ILE A 135 -12.94 -0.36 4.27
C ILE A 135 -13.16 0.25 2.88
N LEU A 136 -13.19 -0.59 1.83
CA LEU A 136 -13.18 -0.13 0.45
C LEU A 136 -14.53 0.40 -0.03
N SER A 137 -15.63 0.06 0.65
CA SER A 137 -16.97 0.58 0.34
C SER A 137 -17.20 2.04 0.78
N GLY A 138 -16.16 2.75 1.26
CA GLY A 138 -16.21 4.15 1.64
C GLY A 138 -16.28 5.15 0.47
N ALA A 139 -15.81 6.38 0.68
CA ALA A 139 -15.96 7.51 -0.24
C ALA A 139 -15.43 7.27 -1.67
N ASN A 140 -14.44 6.38 -1.84
CA ASN A 140 -13.81 6.09 -3.12
C ASN A 140 -14.30 4.78 -3.77
N ALA A 141 -15.40 4.19 -3.27
CA ALA A 141 -15.89 2.88 -3.72
C ALA A 141 -16.20 2.81 -5.22
N VAL A 142 -16.64 3.92 -5.83
CA VAL A 142 -16.99 3.96 -7.27
C VAL A 142 -15.75 3.67 -8.13
N ALA A 143 -14.62 4.28 -7.81
CA ALA A 143 -13.37 4.07 -8.54
C ALA A 143 -12.82 2.64 -8.37
N LEU A 144 -13.19 1.98 -7.27
CA LEU A 144 -12.80 0.61 -6.95
C LEU A 144 -13.93 -0.40 -7.20
N ALA A 145 -14.97 -0.03 -7.96
CA ALA A 145 -16.16 -0.87 -8.10
C ALA A 145 -15.84 -2.32 -8.53
N PRO A 146 -15.00 -2.59 -9.55
CA PRO A 146 -14.65 -3.96 -9.90
C PRO A 146 -14.00 -4.74 -8.76
N LEU A 147 -13.12 -4.10 -7.98
CA LEU A 147 -12.44 -4.72 -6.85
C LEU A 147 -13.42 -5.01 -5.71
N VAL A 148 -14.25 -4.04 -5.32
CA VAL A 148 -15.27 -4.21 -4.27
C VAL A 148 -16.26 -5.31 -4.64
N ILE A 149 -16.69 -5.35 -5.91
CA ILE A 149 -17.56 -6.41 -6.42
C ILE A 149 -16.89 -7.78 -6.33
N ALA A 150 -15.61 -7.88 -6.74
CA ALA A 150 -14.86 -9.13 -6.64
C ALA A 150 -14.83 -9.64 -5.20
N LEU A 151 -14.55 -8.78 -4.23
CA LEU A 151 -14.53 -9.15 -2.80
C LEU A 151 -15.91 -9.60 -2.29
N ARG A 152 -16.98 -8.88 -2.64
CA ARG A 152 -18.36 -9.24 -2.26
C ARG A 152 -18.79 -10.60 -2.82
N GLN A 153 -18.42 -10.91 -4.06
CA GLN A 153 -18.65 -12.23 -4.64
C GLN A 153 -17.93 -13.34 -3.84
N ARG A 154 -16.72 -13.07 -3.33
CA ARG A 154 -15.99 -14.02 -2.47
C ARG A 154 -16.59 -14.20 -1.09
N THR A 155 -17.33 -13.21 -0.59
CA THR A 155 -18.13 -13.34 0.64
C THR A 155 -19.47 -14.05 0.42
N GLY A 156 -19.72 -14.57 -0.79
CA GLY A 156 -20.97 -15.27 -1.15
C GLY A 156 -22.11 -14.35 -1.56
N GLU A 157 -21.84 -13.05 -1.75
CA GLU A 157 -22.85 -12.06 -2.10
C GLU A 157 -23.10 -12.06 -3.62
N VAL A 158 -24.38 -12.09 -4.03
CA VAL A 158 -24.76 -12.00 -5.45
C VAL A 158 -24.89 -10.52 -5.83
N VAL A 159 -23.88 -9.99 -6.51
CA VAL A 159 -23.83 -8.57 -6.90
C VAL A 159 -24.30 -8.37 -8.34
N ARG A 160 -25.23 -7.44 -8.55
CA ARG A 160 -25.67 -6.98 -9.88
C ARG A 160 -24.88 -5.73 -10.29
N ALA A 161 -24.22 -5.78 -11.44
CA ALA A 161 -23.41 -4.68 -12.00
C ALA A 161 -23.33 -4.82 -13.53
N PRO A 162 -22.87 -3.78 -14.27
CA PRO A 162 -22.60 -3.87 -15.71
C PRO A 162 -21.66 -5.04 -16.05
N VAL A 163 -21.81 -5.61 -17.25
CA VAL A 163 -21.08 -6.82 -17.66
C VAL A 163 -19.57 -6.60 -17.65
N GLU A 164 -19.13 -5.44 -18.14
CA GLU A 164 -17.71 -5.06 -18.23
C GLU A 164 -17.07 -5.00 -16.83
N VAL A 165 -17.81 -4.47 -15.85
CA VAL A 165 -17.36 -4.39 -14.45
C VAL A 165 -17.26 -5.80 -13.84
N LEU A 166 -18.20 -6.69 -14.15
CA LEU A 166 -18.18 -8.08 -13.70
C LEU A 166 -17.04 -8.89 -14.32
N GLU A 167 -16.65 -8.59 -15.56
CA GLU A 167 -15.49 -9.22 -16.23
C GLU A 167 -14.18 -8.85 -15.53
N VAL A 168 -13.96 -7.56 -15.26
CA VAL A 168 -12.79 -7.11 -14.51
C VAL A 168 -12.77 -7.72 -13.10
N ALA A 169 -13.92 -7.76 -12.41
CA ALA A 169 -14.04 -8.41 -11.11
C ALA A 169 -13.67 -9.91 -11.16
N ARG A 170 -14.04 -10.61 -12.24
CA ARG A 170 -13.69 -12.02 -12.45
C ARG A 170 -12.18 -12.21 -12.62
N ASP A 171 -11.51 -11.33 -13.36
CA ASP A 171 -10.06 -11.39 -13.54
C ASP A 171 -9.29 -11.06 -12.26
N ILE A 172 -9.77 -10.10 -11.46
CA ILE A 172 -9.27 -9.84 -10.11
C ILE A 172 -9.41 -11.11 -9.24
N ASN A 173 -10.56 -11.78 -9.29
CA ASN A 173 -10.78 -13.02 -8.54
C ASN A 173 -9.81 -14.15 -8.93
N LYS A 174 -9.48 -14.31 -10.23
CA LYS A 174 -8.46 -15.26 -10.69
C LYS A 174 -7.08 -14.92 -10.12
N ARG A 175 -6.70 -13.63 -10.13
CA ARG A 175 -5.42 -13.16 -9.60
C ARG A 175 -5.31 -13.39 -8.08
N ILE A 176 -6.38 -13.14 -7.33
CA ILE A 176 -6.45 -13.45 -5.89
C ILE A 176 -6.30 -14.97 -5.66
N ALA A 177 -6.96 -15.80 -6.45
CA ALA A 177 -6.86 -17.26 -6.33
C ALA A 177 -5.44 -17.77 -6.63
N PHE A 178 -4.74 -17.16 -7.60
CA PHE A 178 -3.35 -17.47 -7.89
C PHE A 178 -2.44 -17.24 -6.66
N TYR A 179 -2.54 -16.08 -5.99
CA TYR A 179 -1.72 -15.78 -4.82
C TYR A 179 -2.01 -16.65 -3.59
N ARG A 180 -3.20 -17.25 -3.47
CA ARG A 180 -3.50 -18.20 -2.37
C ARG A 180 -2.87 -19.58 -2.56
N ASN A 181 -2.54 -19.95 -3.80
CA ASN A 181 -2.07 -21.28 -4.17
C ASN A 181 -0.56 -21.32 -4.52
N ALA A 182 0.10 -20.16 -4.50
CA ALA A 182 1.54 -19.99 -4.72
C ALA A 182 2.28 -19.95 -3.38
#